data_AF-A0A822C2M3-F1
#
_entry.id   AF-A0A822C2M3-F1
#
_cell.length_a   1.000
_cell.length_b   1.000
_cell.length_c   1.000
_cell.angle_alpha   90.00
_cell.angle_beta   90.00
_cell.angle_gamma   90.00
#
_symmetry.space_group_name_H-M   'P 1'
#
loop_
_entity.id
_entity.type
_entity.pdbx_description
1 polymer ?
#
loop_
_entity_poly.entity_id
_entity_poly.type
_entity_poly.pdbx_seq_one_letter_code
_entity_poly.pdbx_strand_id
1 'polypeptide(L)'
;WTTDVNGTFARMEEGFSNALREYNKKQILQLNTLINLLLGYLNDQDREKITTLCLIDLHARDVISKMLNLKIENSNEFTWQSQLRHRWDPKDNNCYANICDAKFKYQYE
;
A
#
# COMPACT_ATOMS: atom_id res chain seq x y z
N TRP A 1 2.42 -3.19 -0.51
CA TRP A 1 1.94 -1.82 -0.78
C TRP A 1 2.98 -0.75 -0.43
N THR A 2 3.45 -0.58 0.83
CA THR A 2 4.46 0.46 1.17
C THR A 2 5.72 0.41 0.30
N THR A 3 6.32 -0.76 0.14
CA THR A 3 7.49 -0.95 -0.74
C THR A 3 7.17 -0.60 -2.19
N ASP A 4 6.03 -1.04 -2.71
CA ASP A 4 5.62 -0.79 -4.09
C ASP A 4 5.40 0.71 -4.37
N VAL A 5 4.78 1.43 -3.43
CA VAL A 5 4.55 2.87 -3.52
C VAL A 5 5.86 3.64 -3.47
N ASN A 6 6.78 3.29 -2.57
CA ASN A 6 8.10 3.90 -2.54
C ASN A 6 8.89 3.63 -3.83
N GLY A 7 8.80 2.41 -4.38
CA GLY A 7 9.38 2.10 -5.70
C GLY A 7 8.71 2.86 -6.84
N THR A 8 7.41 3.16 -6.72
CA THR A 8 6.67 3.98 -7.69
C THR A 8 7.15 5.43 -7.65
N PHE A 9 7.37 6.01 -6.46
CA PHE A 9 7.96 7.34 -6.33
C PHE A 9 9.37 7.40 -6.92
N ALA A 10 10.23 6.40 -6.66
CA ALA A 10 11.57 6.33 -7.26
C ALA A 10 11.52 6.32 -8.80
N ARG A 11 10.58 5.56 -9.39
CA ARG A 11 10.37 5.57 -10.85
C ARG A 11 9.87 6.92 -11.35
N MET A 12 9.03 7.63 -10.59
CA MET A 12 8.60 8.96 -10.98
C MET A 12 9.77 9.95 -11.01
N GLU A 13 10.71 9.85 -10.06
CA GLU A 13 11.95 10.65 -10.04
C GLU A 13 12.86 10.36 -11.25
N GLU A 14 12.85 9.12 -11.76
CA GLU A 14 13.53 8.72 -13.00
C GLU A 14 12.83 9.22 -14.29
N GLY A 15 11.69 9.93 -14.17
CA GLY A 15 10.96 10.50 -15.29
C GLY A 15 9.74 9.68 -15.75
N PHE A 16 9.41 8.58 -15.09
CA PHE A 16 8.19 7.80 -15.37
C PHE A 16 6.96 8.45 -14.70
N SER A 17 6.53 9.62 -15.20
CA SER A 17 5.45 10.43 -14.62
C SER A 17 4.10 9.72 -14.48
N ASN A 18 3.86 8.65 -15.26
CA ASN A 18 2.63 7.86 -15.18
C ASN A 18 2.69 6.68 -14.19
N ALA A 19 3.83 6.44 -13.51
CA ALA A 19 4.02 5.25 -12.69
C ALA A 19 2.95 5.08 -11.59
N LEU A 20 2.53 6.18 -10.94
CA LEU A 20 1.47 6.15 -9.92
C LEU A 20 0.10 5.76 -10.49
N ARG A 21 -0.19 6.19 -11.73
CA ARG A 21 -1.43 5.85 -12.43
C ARG A 21 -1.42 4.38 -12.84
N GLU A 22 -0.30 3.86 -13.30
CA GLU A 22 -0.13 2.44 -13.62
C GLU A 22 -0.25 1.58 -12.36
N TYR A 23 0.34 2.01 -11.24
CA TYR A 23 0.23 1.33 -9.96
C TYR A 23 -1.22 1.29 -9.46
N ASN A 24 -1.97 2.39 -9.59
CA ASN A 24 -3.39 2.42 -9.21
C ASN A 24 -4.23 1.43 -10.04
N LYS A 25 -3.98 1.32 -11.35
CA LYS A 25 -4.63 0.31 -12.20
C LYS A 25 -4.30 -1.11 -11.73
N LYS A 26 -3.05 -1.37 -11.37
CA LYS A 26 -2.62 -2.66 -10.80
C LYS A 26 -3.36 -2.97 -9.50
N GLN A 27 -3.49 -2.02 -8.59
CA GLN A 27 -4.24 -2.20 -7.33
C GLN A 27 -5.72 -2.54 -7.59
N ILE A 28 -6.37 -1.85 -8.52
CA ILE A 28 -7.77 -2.13 -8.88
C ILE A 28 -7.91 -3.56 -9.40
N LEU A 29 -7.00 -4.02 -10.25
CA LEU A 29 -7.01 -5.39 -10.75
C LEU A 29 -6.84 -6.41 -9.62
N GLN A 30 -5.87 -6.21 -8.72
CA GLN A 30 -5.61 -7.09 -7.58
C GLN A 30 -6.79 -7.14 -6.61
N LEU A 31 -7.40 -5.98 -6.30
CA LEU A 31 -8.58 -5.90 -5.45
C LEU A 31 -9.77 -6.67 -6.07
N ASN A 32 -9.99 -6.53 -7.37
CA ASN A 32 -11.04 -7.30 -8.07
C ASN A 32 -10.79 -8.81 -8.00
N THR A 33 -9.52 -9.25 -8.05
CA THR A 33 -9.18 -10.67 -7.82
C THR A 33 -9.57 -11.13 -6.42
N LEU A 34 -9.28 -10.34 -5.37
CA LEU A 34 -9.66 -10.67 -4.00
C LEU A 34 -11.19 -10.68 -3.80
N ILE A 35 -11.90 -9.73 -4.40
CA ILE A 35 -13.38 -9.69 -4.38
C ILE A 35 -13.95 -10.94 -5.05
N ASN A 36 -13.42 -11.36 -6.20
CA ASN A 36 -13.87 -12.58 -6.87
C ASN A 36 -13.62 -13.84 -6.03
N LEU A 37 -12.52 -13.89 -5.26
CA LEU A 37 -12.28 -14.98 -4.31
C LEU A 37 -13.34 -14.98 -3.19
N LEU A 38 -13.72 -13.81 -2.66
CA LEU A 38 -14.77 -13.69 -1.65
C LEU A 38 -16.15 -14.14 -2.15
N LEU A 39 -16.46 -13.89 -3.42
CA LEU A 39 -17.71 -14.33 -4.04
C LEU A 39 -17.75 -15.86 -4.27
N GLY A 40 -16.60 -16.53 -4.23
CA GLY A 40 -16.49 -17.98 -4.33
C GLY A 40 -16.76 -18.72 -3.02
N TYR A 41 -16.58 -20.04 -3.09
CA TYR A 41 -16.62 -20.90 -1.91
C TYR A 41 -15.30 -20.79 -1.13
N LEU A 42 -15.42 -20.45 0.15
CA LEU A 42 -14.34 -20.36 1.12
C LEU A 42 -14.88 -20.85 2.45
N ASN A 43 -14.05 -21.55 3.23
CA ASN A 43 -14.35 -21.80 4.63
C ASN A 43 -14.32 -20.48 5.43
N ASP A 44 -14.87 -20.50 6.64
CA ASP A 44 -15.02 -19.29 7.46
C ASP A 44 -13.69 -18.58 7.74
N GLN A 45 -12.62 -19.35 8.05
CA GLN A 45 -11.31 -18.80 8.36
C GLN A 45 -10.67 -18.09 7.16
N ASP A 46 -10.75 -18.70 5.97
CA ASP A 46 -10.17 -18.13 4.76
C ASP A 46 -10.98 -16.93 4.27
N ARG A 47 -12.31 -16.97 4.46
CA ARG A 47 -13.19 -15.81 4.21
C ARG A 47 -12.79 -14.63 5.09
N GLU A 48 -12.55 -14.83 6.37
CA GLU A 48 -12.11 -13.76 7.29
C GLU A 48 -10.74 -13.18 6.90
N LYS A 49 -9.76 -14.04 6.57
CA LYS A 49 -8.43 -13.61 6.11
C LYS A 49 -8.54 -12.78 4.82
N ILE A 50 -9.26 -13.25 3.82
CA ILE A 50 -9.41 -12.55 2.54
C ILE A 50 -10.19 -11.25 2.74
N THR A 51 -11.19 -11.23 3.62
CA THR A 51 -11.93 -10.00 3.96
C THR A 51 -10.98 -8.96 4.55
N THR A 52 -10.12 -9.37 5.48
CA THR A 52 -9.10 -8.50 6.08
C THR A 52 -8.15 -7.96 5.02
N LEU A 53 -7.66 -8.81 4.11
CA LEU A 53 -6.81 -8.38 3.00
C LEU A 53 -7.53 -7.38 2.06
N CYS A 54 -8.79 -7.63 1.71
CA CYS A 54 -9.61 -6.72 0.91
C CYS A 54 -9.72 -5.33 1.55
N LEU A 55 -9.93 -5.26 2.87
CA LEU A 55 -10.04 -3.99 3.58
C LEU A 55 -8.72 -3.20 3.53
N ILE A 56 -7.59 -3.88 3.74
CA ILE A 56 -6.24 -3.27 3.66
C ILE A 56 -5.98 -2.76 2.24
N ASP A 57 -6.24 -3.57 1.21
CA ASP A 57 -6.01 -3.22 -0.18
C ASP A 57 -6.96 -2.11 -0.67
N LEU A 58 -8.20 -2.08 -0.18
CA LEU A 58 -9.15 -0.99 -0.43
C LEU A 58 -8.60 0.34 0.09
N HIS A 59 -8.13 0.38 1.34
CA HIS A 59 -7.51 1.57 1.93
C HIS A 59 -6.29 2.02 1.13
N ALA A 60 -5.39 1.08 0.80
CA ALA A 60 -4.21 1.39 0.00
C ALA A 60 -4.59 1.95 -1.38
N ARG A 61 -5.62 1.43 -2.04
CA ARG A 61 -6.11 1.96 -3.33
C ARG A 61 -6.68 3.36 -3.18
N ASP A 62 -7.50 3.61 -2.16
CA ASP A 62 -8.11 4.93 -1.93
C ASP A 62 -7.07 6.01 -1.65
N VAL A 63 -6.02 5.68 -0.88
CA VAL A 63 -4.87 6.57 -0.66
C VAL A 63 -4.20 6.94 -1.99
N ILE A 64 -3.93 5.97 -2.86
CA ILE A 64 -3.28 6.22 -4.15
C ILE A 64 -4.17 7.01 -5.10
N SER A 65 -5.48 6.70 -5.13
CA SER A 65 -6.45 7.50 -5.90
C SER A 65 -6.51 8.94 -5.41
N LYS A 66 -6.45 9.17 -4.09
CA LYS A 66 -6.36 10.52 -3.51
C LYS A 66 -5.08 11.24 -3.93
N MET A 67 -3.93 10.56 -3.90
CA MET A 67 -2.66 11.13 -4.35
C MET A 67 -2.69 11.53 -5.82
N LEU A 68 -3.28 10.70 -6.69
CA LEU A 68 -3.45 11.03 -8.11
C LEU A 68 -4.32 12.27 -8.31
N ASN A 69 -5.42 12.39 -7.57
CA ASN A 69 -6.30 13.56 -7.65
C ASN A 69 -5.60 14.84 -7.18
N LEU A 70 -4.74 14.74 -6.16
CA LEU A 70 -3.94 15.83 -5.64
C LEU A 70 -2.64 16.08 -6.43
N LYS A 71 -2.35 15.28 -7.47
CA LYS A 71 -1.12 15.35 -8.27
C LYS A 71 0.14 15.28 -7.40
N ILE A 72 0.16 14.36 -6.45
CA ILE A 72 1.32 14.10 -5.59
C ILE A 72 2.40 13.40 -6.41
N GLU A 73 3.59 14.00 -6.47
CA GLU A 73 4.74 13.48 -7.24
C GLU A 73 5.93 13.12 -6.36
N ASN A 74 5.88 13.44 -5.06
CA ASN A 74 6.99 13.28 -4.14
C ASN A 74 6.55 12.47 -2.90
N SER A 75 7.44 11.59 -2.44
CA SER A 75 7.22 10.78 -1.25
C SER A 75 7.21 11.60 0.06
N ASN A 76 7.76 12.81 0.09
CA ASN A 76 7.73 13.67 1.30
C ASN A 76 6.38 14.36 1.53
N GLU A 77 5.42 14.22 0.61
CA GLU A 77 4.10 14.84 0.74
C GLU A 77 3.29 14.27 1.91
N PHE A 78 2.62 15.14 2.65
CA PHE A 78 1.90 14.76 3.87
C PHE A 78 0.81 13.71 3.63
N THR A 79 0.18 13.73 2.45
CA THR A 79 -0.81 12.70 2.05
C THR A 79 -0.21 11.29 2.10
N TRP A 80 1.07 11.13 1.77
CA TRP A 80 1.79 9.87 1.91
C TRP A 80 2.32 9.66 3.32
N GLN A 81 2.96 10.68 3.87
CA GLN A 81 3.62 10.60 5.18
C GLN A 81 2.65 10.29 6.32
N SER A 82 1.39 10.72 6.22
CA SER A 82 0.34 10.43 7.22
C SER A 82 -0.13 8.98 7.26
N GLN A 83 0.25 8.13 6.29
CA GLN A 83 -0.16 6.72 6.26
C GLN A 83 0.71 5.86 7.17
N LEU A 84 0.13 4.84 7.81
CA LEU A 84 0.93 3.82 8.51
C LEU A 84 1.67 2.96 7.49
N ARG A 85 3.00 2.94 7.57
CA ARG A 85 3.90 2.31 6.60
C ARG A 85 4.78 1.28 7.30
N HIS A 86 4.67 0.02 6.89
CA HIS A 86 5.56 -1.02 7.36
C HIS A 86 6.78 -1.11 6.44
N ARG A 87 7.98 -1.08 7.02
CA ARG A 87 9.24 -1.18 6.30
C ARG A 87 10.14 -2.20 6.97
N TRP A 88 10.67 -3.11 6.18
CA TRP A 88 11.76 -3.98 6.61
C TRP A 88 13.08 -3.22 6.58
N ASP A 89 13.82 -3.21 7.69
CA ASP A 89 15.17 -2.67 7.73
C ASP A 89 16.19 -3.82 7.66
N PRO A 90 16.92 -3.96 6.54
CA PRO A 90 17.88 -5.06 6.37
C PRO A 90 19.10 -4.94 7.29
N LYS A 91 19.41 -3.74 7.81
CA LYS A 91 20.55 -3.55 8.73
C LYS A 91 20.25 -4.10 10.12
N ASP A 92 19.05 -3.80 10.61
CA ASP A 92 18.60 -4.24 11.94
C ASP A 92 17.90 -5.61 11.89
N ASN A 93 17.65 -6.16 10.70
CA ASN A 93 16.85 -7.37 10.48
C ASN A 93 15.51 -7.33 11.22
N ASN A 94 14.84 -6.17 11.18
CA ASN A 94 13.60 -5.91 11.92
C ASN A 94 12.60 -5.14 11.07
N CYS A 95 11.31 -5.30 11.39
CA CYS A 95 10.23 -4.50 10.81
C CYS A 95 9.98 -3.25 11.66
N TYR A 96 9.78 -2.13 10.99
CA TYR A 96 9.39 -0.87 11.61
C TYR A 96 8.07 -0.37 11.03
N ALA A 97 7.23 0.17 11.91
CA ALA A 97 6.06 0.95 11.55
C ALA A 97 6.43 2.43 11.56
N ASN A 98 6.16 3.12 10.45
CA ASN A 98 6.40 4.54 10.27
C ASN A 98 5.07 5.28 10.07
N ILE A 99 4.92 6.43 10.70
CA ILE A 99 3.83 7.36 10.47
C ILE A 99 4.35 8.77 10.70
N CYS A 100 4.18 9.64 9.72
CA CYS A 100 4.84 10.94 9.65
C CYS A 100 6.34 10.81 9.92
N ASP A 101 6.82 11.50 10.95
CA ASP A 101 8.18 11.51 11.48
C ASP A 101 8.44 10.42 12.56
N ALA A 102 7.39 9.74 13.02
CA ALA A 102 7.50 8.71 14.03
C ALA A 102 7.95 7.35 13.44
N LYS A 103 8.75 6.63 14.22
CA LYS A 103 9.24 5.28 13.91
C LYS A 103 9.11 4.38 15.14
N PHE A 104 8.42 3.26 14.97
CA PHE A 104 8.20 2.26 16.02
C PHE A 104 8.72 0.90 15.56
N LYS A 105 9.39 0.17 16.45
CA LYS A 105 9.77 -1.22 16.18
C LYS A 105 8.52 -2.09 16.27
N TYR A 106 8.24 -2.86 15.23
CA TYR A 106 7.10 -3.78 15.21
C TYR A 106 7.33 -4.93 16.19
N GLN A 107 6.29 -5.31 16.94
CA GLN A 107 6.38 -6.29 18.04
C GLN A 107 5.97 -7.73 17.65
N TYR A 108 5.50 -7.96 16.43
CA TYR A 108 5.17 -9.30 15.90
C TYR A 108 4.03 -10.03 16.64
N GLU A 109 3.01 -9.28 17.06
CA GLU A 109 1.73 -9.84 17.50
C GLU A 109 0.92 -10.45 16.35
#